data_AF-A0A822II70-F1
#
_entry.id   AF-A0A822II70-F1
#
_cell.length_a   1.000
_cell.length_b   1.000
_cell.length_c   1.000
_cell.angle_alpha   90.00
_cell.angle_beta   90.00
_cell.angle_gamma   90.00
#
_symmetry.space_group_name_H-M   'P 1'
#
loop_
_entity.id
_entity.type
_entity.pdbx_description
1 polymer ?
#
loop_
_entity_poly.entity_id
_entity_poly.type
_entity_poly.pdbx_seq_one_letter_code
_entity_poly.pdbx_strand_id
1 'polypeptide(L)'
;MEILDTSLHNKEELVRFLSKELDKNPILILTGPQGGGKTTLAIKLLSGNVGAYFEGRGRAAQPVVLIRKDLVEKMKGELYEKRKLPIYEDDEQVCVDVSVYDQIKLLVENIFDVMELGEPELIKQITILTEKLGVIPKAIELVASDEELIKRRLVRHLDAKERLSMLVEKEKKYGIESNLWGIQGAKITDIINREGVTDYDEDQISRTIKDFDRVIPTKDMTLEDCLRTMIEISNNENKESGFLVEHSNEGERIISDLIVGKGANSIIGVTLLEIYVGFRQNRSLYRAYKHAKEGKLEVIHSYTPLLQEFEYNANPWNPPISIEIPVLSSADIAASERFDIMVSVIRPDGIVESSNKKRKKELEEIIERIIGEEELD
;
A
#
# COMPACT_ATOMS: atom_id res chain seq x y z
N MET A 1 -14.38 12.51 12.36
CA MET A 1 -14.47 11.93 11.02
C MET A 1 -15.91 11.52 10.80
N GLU A 2 -16.52 11.91 9.68
CA GLU A 2 -17.91 11.58 9.34
C GLU A 2 -17.95 10.31 8.50
N ILE A 3 -18.92 9.42 8.71
CA ILE A 3 -19.04 8.14 8.00
C ILE A 3 -20.24 8.20 7.07
N LEU A 4 -20.07 7.81 5.81
CA LEU A 4 -21.11 7.83 4.78
C LEU A 4 -21.21 6.46 4.10
N ASP A 5 -22.37 5.80 4.24
CA ASP A 5 -22.62 4.49 3.63
C ASP A 5 -23.13 4.61 2.19
N THR A 6 -22.24 4.32 1.24
CA THR A 6 -22.50 4.38 -0.20
C THR A 6 -23.36 3.23 -0.73
N SER A 7 -23.75 2.27 0.10
CA SER A 7 -24.72 1.23 -0.28
C SER A 7 -26.17 1.66 -0.01
N LEU A 8 -26.38 2.66 0.85
CA LEU A 8 -27.72 3.14 1.23
C LEU A 8 -28.19 4.36 0.43
N HIS A 9 -27.33 4.93 -0.40
CA HIS A 9 -27.60 6.17 -1.12
C HIS A 9 -27.36 6.00 -2.62
N ASN A 10 -28.11 6.73 -3.44
CA ASN A 10 -27.81 6.76 -4.86
C ASN A 10 -26.60 7.66 -5.15
N LYS A 11 -25.97 7.42 -6.30
CA LYS A 11 -24.72 8.11 -6.69
C LYS A 11 -24.89 9.63 -6.82
N GLU A 12 -26.06 10.11 -7.20
CA GLU A 12 -26.32 11.55 -7.40
C GLU A 12 -26.49 12.29 -6.08
N GLU A 13 -27.18 11.68 -5.12
CA GLU A 13 -27.31 12.17 -3.75
C GLU A 13 -25.94 12.31 -3.08
N LEU A 14 -25.11 11.28 -3.18
CA LEU A 14 -23.75 11.28 -2.63
C LEU A 14 -22.91 12.42 -3.23
N VAL A 15 -22.98 12.62 -4.55
CA VAL A 15 -22.27 13.72 -5.22
C VAL A 15 -22.78 15.09 -4.76
N ARG A 16 -24.10 15.28 -4.65
CA ARG A 16 -24.68 16.54 -4.16
C ARG A 16 -24.27 16.82 -2.71
N PHE A 17 -24.26 15.80 -1.86
CA PHE A 17 -23.83 15.91 -0.47
C PHE A 17 -22.34 16.29 -0.39
N LEU A 18 -21.46 15.54 -1.03
CA LEU A 18 -20.02 15.78 -1.00
C LEU A 18 -19.65 17.12 -1.66
N SER A 19 -20.38 17.56 -2.68
CA SER A 19 -20.18 18.89 -3.28
C SER A 19 -20.47 20.01 -2.28
N LYS A 20 -21.58 19.90 -1.52
CA LYS A 20 -21.89 20.88 -0.46
C LYS A 20 -20.84 20.87 0.64
N GLU A 21 -20.28 19.72 0.97
CA GLU A 21 -19.21 19.62 1.95
C GLU A 21 -17.91 20.25 1.44
N LEU A 22 -17.59 20.13 0.15
CA LEU A 22 -16.44 20.81 -0.45
C LEU A 22 -16.64 22.33 -0.56
N ASP A 23 -17.87 22.81 -0.74
CA ASP A 23 -18.18 24.24 -0.74
C ASP A 23 -17.95 24.87 0.65
N LYS A 24 -18.33 24.15 1.72
CA LYS A 24 -18.11 24.58 3.11
C LYS A 24 -16.67 24.39 3.57
N ASN A 25 -16.05 23.28 3.18
CA ASN A 25 -14.72 22.86 3.61
C ASN A 25 -13.83 22.77 2.35
N PRO A 26 -12.92 23.73 2.12
CA PRO A 26 -12.20 23.82 0.85
C PRO A 26 -11.16 22.69 0.63
N ILE A 27 -10.98 21.80 1.61
CA ILE A 27 -10.27 20.53 1.47
C ILE A 27 -11.20 19.42 1.94
N LEU A 28 -11.45 18.45 1.07
CA LEU A 28 -12.23 17.25 1.36
C LEU A 28 -11.33 16.02 1.19
N ILE A 29 -11.20 15.22 2.24
CA ILE A 29 -10.41 13.99 2.28
C ILE A 29 -11.39 12.82 2.34
N LEU A 30 -11.42 12.00 1.29
CA LEU A 30 -12.21 10.77 1.23
C LEU A 30 -11.36 9.58 1.64
N THR A 31 -11.74 8.92 2.72
CA THR A 31 -11.09 7.72 3.27
C THR A 31 -12.02 6.51 3.21
N GLY A 32 -11.50 5.32 3.53
CA GLY A 32 -12.31 4.09 3.62
C GLY A 32 -11.86 2.96 2.69
N PRO A 33 -12.55 1.81 2.70
CA PRO A 33 -12.09 0.59 2.05
C PRO A 33 -12.04 0.68 0.52
N GLN A 34 -11.29 -0.24 -0.09
CA GLN A 34 -11.36 -0.49 -1.53
C GLN A 34 -12.79 -0.91 -1.91
N GLY A 35 -13.34 -0.32 -2.98
CA GLY A 35 -14.73 -0.53 -3.39
C GLY A 35 -15.75 0.40 -2.74
N GLY A 36 -15.34 1.21 -1.75
CA GLY A 36 -16.20 2.22 -1.11
C GLY A 36 -16.56 3.42 -2.00
N GLY A 37 -16.10 3.46 -3.25
CA GLY A 37 -16.51 4.48 -4.22
C GLY A 37 -15.72 5.79 -4.20
N LYS A 38 -14.65 5.92 -3.39
CA LYS A 38 -13.80 7.13 -3.26
C LYS A 38 -13.41 7.76 -4.60
N THR A 39 -12.60 7.06 -5.39
CA THR A 39 -12.14 7.51 -6.72
C THR A 39 -13.33 7.85 -7.62
N THR A 40 -14.36 6.99 -7.63
CA THR A 40 -15.53 7.16 -8.49
C THR A 40 -16.35 8.40 -8.15
N LEU A 41 -16.57 8.69 -6.86
CA LEU A 41 -17.30 9.87 -6.40
C LEU A 41 -16.44 11.12 -6.57
N ALA A 42 -15.14 11.05 -6.27
CA ALA A 42 -14.22 12.15 -6.43
C ALA A 42 -14.13 12.64 -7.88
N ILE A 43 -13.99 11.72 -8.86
CA ILE A 43 -14.03 12.06 -10.29
C ILE A 43 -15.38 12.71 -10.66
N LYS A 44 -16.48 12.26 -10.07
CA LYS A 44 -17.79 12.90 -10.28
C LYS A 44 -17.88 14.31 -9.69
N LEU A 45 -17.19 14.59 -8.59
CA LEU A 45 -17.15 15.91 -7.94
C LEU A 45 -16.30 16.93 -8.70
N LEU A 46 -15.38 16.47 -9.55
CA LEU A 46 -14.57 17.36 -10.38
C LEU A 46 -15.44 18.30 -11.21
N SER A 47 -15.20 19.60 -11.00
CA SER A 47 -15.96 20.72 -11.54
C SER A 47 -15.05 21.96 -11.60
N GLY A 48 -15.57 23.08 -12.11
CA GLY A 48 -14.81 24.34 -12.13
C GLY A 48 -14.44 24.90 -10.76
N ASN A 49 -15.06 24.42 -9.67
CA ASN A 49 -14.72 24.82 -8.31
C ASN A 49 -13.56 24.00 -7.72
N VAL A 50 -13.17 22.89 -8.35
CA VAL A 50 -12.06 22.05 -7.90
C VAL A 50 -10.78 22.52 -8.59
N GLY A 51 -9.71 22.70 -7.82
CA GLY A 51 -8.38 23.06 -8.35
C GLY A 51 -7.41 21.89 -8.36
N ALA A 52 -7.52 20.98 -7.39
CA ALA A 52 -6.66 19.81 -7.32
C ALA A 52 -7.40 18.54 -6.89
N TYR A 53 -6.94 17.42 -7.46
CA TYR A 53 -7.31 16.06 -7.12
C TYR A 53 -6.03 15.28 -6.83
N PHE A 54 -5.93 14.66 -5.65
CA PHE A 54 -4.80 13.80 -5.34
C PHE A 54 -5.28 12.45 -4.80
N GLU A 55 -4.70 11.36 -5.28
CA GLU A 55 -4.87 10.01 -4.73
C GLU A 55 -3.53 9.55 -4.14
N GLY A 56 -3.54 8.78 -3.05
CA GLY A 56 -2.28 8.21 -2.52
C GLY A 56 -1.61 7.24 -3.49
N ARG A 57 -0.32 6.93 -3.35
CA ARG A 57 0.40 5.90 -4.14
C ARG A 57 0.42 4.53 -3.44
N GLY A 58 0.83 3.48 -4.17
CA GLY A 58 1.25 2.20 -3.60
C GLY A 58 0.23 1.15 -3.11
N ARG A 59 -1.07 1.40 -2.87
CA ARG A 59 -1.97 0.40 -2.22
C ARG A 59 -3.43 0.36 -2.71
N ALA A 60 -4.15 -0.72 -2.37
CA ALA A 60 -5.52 -1.00 -2.80
C ALA A 60 -6.60 -0.03 -2.24
N ALA A 61 -6.34 0.66 -1.12
CA ALA A 61 -7.28 1.55 -0.42
C ALA A 61 -6.68 2.95 -0.19
N GLN A 62 -6.48 3.70 -1.28
CA GLN A 62 -5.86 5.03 -1.25
C GLN A 62 -6.88 6.11 -0.86
N PRO A 63 -6.54 7.03 0.08
CA PRO A 63 -7.33 8.21 0.33
C PRO A 63 -7.32 9.11 -0.91
N VAL A 64 -8.40 9.83 -1.11
CA VAL A 64 -8.54 10.80 -2.20
C VAL A 64 -8.75 12.18 -1.59
N VAL A 65 -7.92 13.15 -1.97
CA VAL A 65 -7.96 14.53 -1.51
C VAL A 65 -8.45 15.42 -2.64
N LEU A 66 -9.51 16.17 -2.38
CA LEU A 66 -10.05 17.19 -3.27
C LEU A 66 -9.80 18.57 -2.64
N ILE A 67 -9.33 19.51 -3.45
CA ILE A 67 -9.01 20.87 -3.00
C ILE A 67 -9.70 21.87 -3.91
N ARG A 68 -10.38 22.84 -3.30
CA ARG A 68 -11.06 23.93 -4.00
C ARG A 68 -10.07 24.84 -4.73
N LYS A 69 -10.49 25.37 -5.88
CA LYS A 69 -9.61 26.09 -6.82
C LYS A 69 -8.96 27.34 -6.23
N ASP A 70 -9.76 28.16 -5.57
CA ASP A 70 -9.29 29.36 -4.87
C ASP A 70 -8.26 29.03 -3.76
N LEU A 71 -8.44 27.92 -3.06
CA LEU A 71 -7.49 27.48 -2.04
C LEU A 71 -6.19 26.96 -2.65
N VAL A 72 -6.25 26.25 -3.79
CA VAL A 72 -5.04 25.86 -4.53
C VAL A 72 -4.21 27.09 -4.90
N GLU A 73 -4.84 28.12 -5.44
CA GLU A 73 -4.16 29.37 -5.81
C GLU A 73 -3.53 30.05 -4.57
N LYS A 74 -4.25 30.07 -3.44
CA LYS A 74 -3.72 30.58 -2.17
C LYS A 74 -2.51 29.76 -1.66
N MET A 75 -2.59 28.44 -1.70
CA MET A 75 -1.53 27.55 -1.21
C MET A 75 -0.27 27.59 -2.06
N LYS A 76 -0.38 27.83 -3.37
CA LYS A 76 0.76 28.03 -4.27
C LYS A 76 1.52 29.32 -3.98
N GLY A 77 0.86 30.33 -3.41
CA GLY A 77 1.48 31.58 -2.98
C GLY A 77 2.07 31.56 -1.57
N GLU A 78 1.76 30.54 -0.76
CA GLU A 78 2.22 30.44 0.63
C GLU A 78 3.52 29.63 0.71
N LEU A 79 4.61 30.27 1.14
CA LEU A 79 5.91 29.62 1.31
C LEU A 79 5.90 28.70 2.54
N TYR A 80 6.22 27.42 2.34
CA TYR A 80 6.42 26.45 3.42
C TYR A 80 7.88 26.43 3.88
N GLU A 81 8.82 26.26 2.95
CA GLU A 81 10.26 26.27 3.24
C GLU A 81 11.08 26.74 2.02
N LYS A 82 12.34 27.12 2.26
CA LYS A 82 13.34 27.26 1.20
C LYS A 82 14.23 26.04 1.21
N ARG A 83 14.05 25.14 0.25
CA ARG A 83 14.79 23.90 0.16
C ARG A 83 16.09 24.12 -0.61
N LYS A 84 17.20 23.79 0.03
CA LYS A 84 18.52 23.81 -0.56
C LYS A 84 18.68 22.63 -1.52
N LEU A 85 19.10 22.92 -2.75
CA LEU A 85 19.44 21.91 -3.75
C LEU A 85 20.91 21.50 -3.63
N PRO A 86 21.28 20.29 -4.10
CA PRO A 86 22.68 19.85 -4.17
C PRO A 86 23.40 20.46 -5.39
N ILE A 87 23.15 21.75 -5.66
CA ILE A 87 23.71 22.51 -6.78
C ILE A 87 24.23 23.83 -6.21
N TYR A 88 25.40 24.24 -6.65
CA TYR A 88 26.08 25.47 -6.23
C TYR A 88 26.32 26.37 -7.45
N GLU A 89 26.05 27.66 -7.30
CA GLU A 89 26.41 28.72 -8.24
C GLU A 89 27.24 29.76 -7.50
N ASP A 90 28.46 30.05 -7.97
CA ASP A 90 29.38 31.05 -7.40
C ASP A 90 29.57 30.93 -5.86
N ASP A 91 29.82 29.72 -5.38
CA ASP A 91 29.95 29.34 -3.96
C ASP A 91 28.68 29.51 -3.09
N GLU A 92 27.55 29.88 -3.68
CA GLU A 92 26.23 29.90 -3.02
C GLU A 92 25.38 28.68 -3.38
N GLN A 93 24.70 28.12 -2.39
CA GLN A 93 23.83 26.95 -2.58
C GLN A 93 22.48 27.39 -3.17
N VAL A 94 22.14 26.84 -4.34
CA VAL A 94 20.86 27.13 -4.99
C VAL A 94 19.72 26.66 -4.10
N CYS A 95 18.73 27.53 -3.89
CA CYS A 95 17.54 27.23 -3.09
C CYS A 95 16.30 27.32 -3.97
N VAL A 96 15.32 26.47 -3.68
CA VAL A 96 13.99 26.52 -4.27
C VAL A 96 12.95 26.79 -3.20
N ASP A 97 12.03 27.69 -3.50
CA ASP A 97 10.89 27.97 -2.65
C ASP A 97 9.88 26.81 -2.79
N VAL A 98 9.57 26.15 -1.69
CA VAL A 98 8.58 25.07 -1.61
C VAL A 98 7.31 25.66 -1.02
N SER A 99 6.21 25.56 -1.74
CA SER A 99 4.92 26.08 -1.26
C SER A 99 4.20 25.07 -0.34
N VAL A 100 3.20 25.56 0.40
CA VAL A 100 2.28 24.69 1.15
C VAL A 100 1.58 23.69 0.21
N TYR A 101 1.25 24.12 -1.01
CA TYR A 101 0.68 23.25 -2.04
C TYR A 101 1.60 22.07 -2.38
N ASP A 102 2.89 22.36 -2.63
CA ASP A 102 3.89 21.34 -2.98
C ASP A 102 4.07 20.33 -1.85
N GLN A 103 4.06 20.80 -0.60
CA GLN A 103 4.19 19.94 0.57
C GLN A 103 2.95 19.04 0.75
N ILE A 104 1.74 19.54 0.52
CA ILE A 104 0.52 18.72 0.55
C ILE A 104 0.54 17.67 -0.57
N LYS A 105 0.93 18.06 -1.78
CA LYS A 105 1.06 17.13 -2.92
C LYS A 105 2.05 16.02 -2.60
N LEU A 106 3.24 16.38 -2.11
CA LEU A 106 4.27 15.44 -1.69
C LEU A 106 3.78 14.49 -0.60
N LEU A 107 3.10 15.04 0.42
CA LEU A 107 2.53 14.26 1.52
C LEU A 107 1.51 13.24 1.01
N VAL A 108 0.55 13.65 0.17
CA VAL A 108 -0.46 12.73 -0.36
C VAL A 108 0.17 11.67 -1.26
N GLU A 109 1.13 12.04 -2.10
CA GLU A 109 1.82 11.10 -2.98
C GLU A 109 2.66 10.07 -2.22
N ASN A 110 3.33 10.48 -1.14
CA ASN A 110 4.32 9.65 -0.44
C ASN A 110 3.83 9.03 0.87
N ILE A 111 2.59 9.29 1.30
CA ILE A 111 2.13 8.88 2.63
C ILE A 111 2.28 7.38 2.92
N PHE A 112 2.20 6.53 1.89
CA PHE A 112 2.40 5.08 2.03
C PHE A 112 3.76 4.57 1.58
N ASP A 113 4.51 5.37 0.81
CA ASP A 113 5.80 4.96 0.24
C ASP A 113 6.96 5.36 1.17
N VAL A 114 6.83 6.45 1.93
CA VAL A 114 7.93 7.01 2.75
C VAL A 114 7.62 7.01 4.24
N MET A 115 6.34 6.94 4.64
CA MET A 115 5.98 7.30 6.01
C MET A 115 5.35 6.19 6.86
N GLU A 116 4.91 5.05 6.30
CA GLU A 116 4.14 4.04 7.05
C GLU A 116 2.89 4.63 7.77
N LEU A 117 2.50 5.87 7.43
CA LEU A 117 1.51 6.66 8.16
C LEU A 117 0.09 6.33 7.70
N GLY A 118 -0.81 6.18 8.65
CA GLY A 118 -2.23 5.92 8.39
C GLY A 118 -3.00 7.17 7.95
N GLU A 119 -4.25 6.96 7.49
CA GLU A 119 -5.21 8.03 7.18
C GLU A 119 -5.33 9.09 8.30
N PRO A 120 -5.28 8.76 9.62
CA PRO A 120 -5.33 9.77 10.68
C PRO A 120 -4.17 10.76 10.65
N GLU A 121 -2.95 10.29 10.37
CA GLU A 121 -1.79 11.17 10.32
C GLU A 121 -1.79 12.01 9.04
N LEU A 122 -2.30 11.48 7.91
CA LEU A 122 -2.57 12.30 6.71
C LEU A 122 -3.40 13.54 7.07
N ILE A 123 -4.52 13.29 7.75
CA ILE A 123 -5.49 14.32 8.11
C ILE A 123 -4.83 15.32 9.05
N LYS A 124 -4.08 14.85 10.04
CA LYS A 124 -3.36 15.70 10.99
C LYS A 124 -2.31 16.58 10.29
N GLN A 125 -1.48 16.02 9.42
CA GLN A 125 -0.44 16.75 8.71
C GLN A 125 -1.03 17.77 7.73
N ILE A 126 -2.07 17.42 6.97
CA ILE A 126 -2.78 18.38 6.12
C ILE A 126 -3.38 19.49 6.99
N THR A 127 -3.99 19.16 8.14
CA THR A 127 -4.56 20.17 9.05
C THR A 127 -3.51 21.15 9.53
N ILE A 128 -2.33 20.67 9.95
CA ILE A 128 -1.22 21.52 10.41
C ILE A 128 -0.74 22.45 9.28
N LEU A 129 -0.60 21.91 8.06
CA LEU A 129 -0.17 22.69 6.90
C LEU A 129 -1.18 23.79 6.52
N THR A 130 -2.48 23.55 6.75
CA THR A 130 -3.55 24.45 6.30
C THR A 130 -4.09 25.35 7.41
N GLU A 131 -3.70 25.12 8.66
CA GLU A 131 -4.12 25.91 9.83
C GLU A 131 -3.75 27.38 9.67
N LYS A 132 -2.52 27.67 9.22
CA LYS A 132 -2.04 29.04 8.94
C LYS A 132 -2.89 29.77 7.89
N LEU A 133 -3.57 29.03 7.03
CA LEU A 133 -4.45 29.57 5.99
C LEU A 133 -5.90 29.74 6.46
N GLY A 134 -6.20 29.41 7.72
CA GLY A 134 -7.54 29.44 8.30
C GLY A 134 -8.44 28.32 7.79
N VAL A 135 -7.85 27.21 7.32
CA VAL A 135 -8.58 26.10 6.69
C VAL A 135 -8.44 24.84 7.53
N ILE A 136 -9.59 24.21 7.81
CA ILE A 136 -9.67 22.91 8.46
C ILE A 136 -10.16 21.89 7.41
N PRO A 137 -9.39 20.84 7.11
CA PRO A 137 -9.82 19.82 6.16
C PRO A 137 -10.97 18.99 6.73
N LYS A 138 -11.90 18.60 5.86
CA LYS A 138 -13.00 17.69 6.22
C LYS A 138 -12.66 16.28 5.76
N ALA A 139 -12.57 15.35 6.71
CA ALA A 139 -12.43 13.92 6.41
C ALA A 139 -13.79 13.22 6.45
N ILE A 140 -14.16 12.58 5.34
CA ILE A 140 -15.36 11.76 5.19
C ILE A 140 -14.95 10.37 4.77
N GLU A 141 -15.43 9.41 5.54
CA GLU A 141 -15.12 8.01 5.37
C GLU A 141 -16.25 7.31 4.64
N LEU A 142 -15.94 6.77 3.46
CA LEU A 142 -16.93 6.13 2.59
C LEU A 142 -16.96 4.63 2.82
N VAL A 143 -18.09 4.12 3.30
CA VAL A 143 -18.32 2.68 3.53
C VAL A 143 -19.35 2.11 2.58
N ALA A 144 -19.49 0.79 2.58
CA ALA A 144 -20.58 0.04 1.96
C ALA A 144 -20.70 -1.30 2.68
N SER A 145 -21.83 -2.00 2.49
CA SER A 145 -21.97 -3.38 2.95
C SER A 145 -20.88 -4.30 2.36
N ASP A 146 -20.51 -5.35 3.08
CA ASP A 146 -19.47 -6.29 2.66
C ASP A 146 -19.77 -6.94 1.30
N GLU A 147 -21.03 -7.34 1.08
CA GLU A 147 -21.49 -7.91 -0.19
C GLU A 147 -21.29 -6.93 -1.36
N GLU A 148 -21.63 -5.66 -1.14
CA GLU A 148 -21.51 -4.62 -2.16
C GLU A 148 -20.04 -4.26 -2.42
N LEU A 149 -19.19 -4.24 -1.39
CA LEU A 149 -17.75 -4.06 -1.54
C LEU A 149 -17.13 -5.19 -2.38
N ILE A 150 -17.51 -6.45 -2.14
CA ILE A 150 -17.04 -7.61 -2.94
C ILE A 150 -17.47 -7.45 -4.39
N LYS A 151 -18.76 -7.20 -4.63
CA LYS A 151 -19.31 -7.02 -5.97
C LYS A 151 -18.60 -5.92 -6.74
N ARG A 152 -18.43 -4.75 -6.13
CA ARG A 152 -17.74 -3.59 -6.73
C ARG A 152 -16.26 -3.88 -7.04
N ARG A 153 -15.58 -4.67 -6.21
CA ARG A 153 -14.19 -5.08 -6.46
C ARG A 153 -14.08 -6.01 -7.68
N LEU A 154 -14.97 -6.99 -7.80
CA LEU A 154 -14.98 -7.94 -8.92
C LEU A 154 -15.14 -7.24 -10.27
N VAL A 155 -15.95 -6.19 -10.34
CA VAL A 155 -16.24 -5.47 -11.60
C VAL A 155 -15.38 -4.21 -11.81
N ARG A 156 -14.49 -3.84 -10.88
CA ARG A 156 -13.68 -2.60 -10.93
C ARG A 156 -12.81 -2.47 -12.18
N HIS A 157 -12.37 -3.59 -12.76
CA HIS A 157 -11.55 -3.56 -13.97
C HIS A 157 -12.38 -3.20 -15.22
N LEU A 158 -13.69 -3.51 -15.21
CA LEU A 158 -14.59 -3.26 -16.33
C LEU A 158 -14.88 -1.77 -16.51
N ASP A 159 -14.91 -0.99 -15.42
CA ASP A 159 -15.24 0.44 -15.43
C ASP A 159 -14.02 1.37 -15.41
N ALA A 160 -12.81 0.82 -15.37
CA ALA A 160 -11.57 1.59 -15.23
C ALA A 160 -11.35 2.58 -16.39
N LYS A 161 -11.58 2.12 -17.63
CA LYS A 161 -11.43 2.94 -18.85
C LYS A 161 -12.38 4.14 -18.87
N GLU A 162 -13.63 3.93 -18.49
CA GLU A 162 -14.64 5.00 -18.42
C GLU A 162 -14.30 6.00 -17.32
N ARG A 163 -13.93 5.51 -16.11
CA ARG A 163 -13.54 6.39 -14.98
C ARG A 163 -12.38 7.29 -15.35
N LEU A 164 -11.35 6.74 -15.97
CA LEU A 164 -10.24 7.54 -16.48
C LEU A 164 -10.71 8.56 -17.51
N SER A 165 -11.46 8.12 -18.53
CA SER A 165 -11.83 9.00 -19.64
C SER A 165 -12.58 10.22 -19.13
N MET A 166 -13.50 10.01 -18.18
CA MET A 166 -14.21 11.08 -17.47
C MET A 166 -13.26 11.99 -16.66
N LEU A 167 -12.24 11.44 -15.99
CA LEU A 167 -11.25 12.26 -15.31
C LEU A 167 -10.51 13.17 -16.29
N VAL A 168 -9.93 12.61 -17.35
CA VAL A 168 -9.14 13.36 -18.35
C VAL A 168 -9.97 14.46 -18.99
N GLU A 169 -11.21 14.17 -19.34
CA GLU A 169 -12.14 15.17 -19.88
C GLU A 169 -12.32 16.33 -18.91
N LYS A 170 -12.55 16.03 -17.62
CA LYS A 170 -12.80 17.04 -16.61
C LYS A 170 -11.56 17.84 -16.23
N GLU A 171 -10.40 17.21 -16.15
CA GLU A 171 -9.13 17.90 -15.93
C GLU A 171 -8.88 18.95 -17.01
N LYS A 172 -9.00 18.55 -18.28
CA LYS A 172 -8.84 19.46 -19.42
C LYS A 172 -9.90 20.56 -19.40
N LYS A 173 -11.15 20.20 -19.13
CA LYS A 173 -12.27 21.14 -19.15
C LYS A 173 -12.18 22.21 -18.06
N TYR A 174 -11.72 21.85 -16.86
CA TYR A 174 -11.76 22.73 -15.69
C TYR A 174 -10.38 23.24 -15.25
N GLY A 175 -9.29 22.75 -15.85
CA GLY A 175 -7.92 23.07 -15.48
C GLY A 175 -7.57 22.53 -14.09
N ILE A 176 -7.97 21.29 -13.80
CA ILE A 176 -7.72 20.64 -12.50
C ILE A 176 -6.33 20.00 -12.54
N GLU A 177 -5.50 20.28 -11.54
CA GLU A 177 -4.25 19.56 -11.35
C GLU A 177 -4.52 18.21 -10.68
N SER A 178 -4.00 17.12 -11.24
CA SER A 178 -4.14 15.81 -10.64
C SER A 178 -2.84 15.02 -10.65
N ASN A 179 -2.63 14.21 -9.62
CA ASN A 179 -1.54 13.24 -9.59
C ASN A 179 -1.96 11.89 -10.20
N LEU A 180 -3.20 11.76 -10.69
CA LEU A 180 -3.72 10.48 -11.17
C LEU A 180 -3.05 10.04 -12.48
N TRP A 181 -2.46 10.96 -13.26
CA TRP A 181 -1.58 10.60 -14.38
C TRP A 181 -0.27 9.94 -13.90
N GLY A 182 0.29 10.36 -12.77
CA GLY A 182 1.47 9.69 -12.20
C GLY A 182 1.14 8.33 -11.58
N ILE A 183 -0.09 8.16 -11.06
CA ILE A 183 -0.52 6.97 -10.30
C ILE A 183 -1.23 5.94 -11.17
N GLN A 184 -1.96 6.43 -12.17
CA GLN A 184 -2.83 5.65 -13.03
C GLN A 184 -2.40 5.77 -14.49
N GLY A 185 -1.63 6.76 -14.92
CA GLY A 185 -0.87 6.69 -16.18
C GLY A 185 0.18 5.57 -16.18
N ALA A 186 0.55 5.03 -15.01
CA ALA A 186 1.26 3.75 -14.86
C ALA A 186 0.34 2.52 -14.74
N LYS A 187 -1.00 2.70 -14.78
CA LYS A 187 -2.04 1.64 -14.74
C LYS A 187 -2.98 1.65 -15.97
N ILE A 188 -2.85 2.64 -16.85
CA ILE A 188 -3.78 2.97 -17.95
C ILE A 188 -3.12 2.82 -19.30
N THR A 189 -1.84 3.16 -19.40
CA THR A 189 -1.00 2.65 -20.49
C THR A 189 -1.10 1.13 -20.59
N ASP A 190 -1.29 0.45 -19.45
CA ASP A 190 -1.54 -0.99 -19.30
C ASP A 190 -2.89 -1.45 -19.89
N ILE A 191 -3.84 -0.53 -20.12
CA ILE A 191 -5.22 -0.83 -20.53
C ILE A 191 -5.52 -0.34 -21.96
N ILE A 192 -4.88 0.74 -22.42
CA ILE A 192 -5.20 1.39 -23.70
C ILE A 192 -4.46 0.75 -24.90
N ASN A 193 -3.37 0.01 -24.69
CA ASN A 193 -2.74 -0.81 -25.74
C ASN A 193 -3.43 -2.19 -25.91
N ARG A 194 -4.70 -2.17 -26.32
CA ARG A 194 -5.43 -3.39 -26.73
C ARG A 194 -5.99 -3.28 -28.13
N GLU A 195 -5.08 -3.20 -29.10
CA GLU A 195 -5.25 -3.82 -30.42
C GLU A 195 -3.89 -4.39 -30.85
N GLY A 196 -3.63 -5.65 -30.49
CA GLY A 196 -2.38 -6.34 -30.83
C GLY A 196 -1.47 -6.52 -29.61
N VAL A 197 -1.65 -7.65 -28.93
CA VAL A 197 -0.77 -8.09 -27.84
C VAL A 197 0.65 -8.24 -28.40
N THR A 198 1.51 -7.28 -28.06
CA THR A 198 2.97 -7.43 -28.13
C THR A 198 3.48 -7.59 -26.71
N ASP A 199 4.54 -8.40 -26.57
CA ASP A 199 5.11 -8.76 -25.27
C ASP A 199 5.63 -7.55 -24.49
N TYR A 200 5.59 -7.72 -23.18
CA TYR A 200 5.93 -6.74 -22.14
C TYR A 200 7.37 -6.23 -22.30
N ASP A 201 7.58 -4.92 -22.15
CA ASP A 201 8.89 -4.35 -21.78
C ASP A 201 8.91 -4.00 -20.29
N GLU A 202 10.09 -4.14 -19.69
CA GLU A 202 10.43 -4.39 -18.28
C GLU A 202 10.14 -3.25 -17.28
N ASP A 203 9.29 -2.27 -17.62
CA ASP A 203 9.29 -0.97 -16.96
C ASP A 203 8.00 -0.63 -16.15
N GLN A 204 7.15 -1.61 -15.78
CA GLN A 204 5.86 -1.34 -15.11
C GLN A 204 5.62 -2.13 -13.80
N ILE A 205 5.21 -1.41 -12.72
CA ILE A 205 5.09 -1.90 -11.33
C ILE A 205 3.62 -2.19 -10.97
N SER A 206 3.18 -3.42 -11.23
CA SER A 206 2.03 -4.05 -10.53
C SER A 206 2.27 -5.55 -10.50
N ARG A 207 2.55 -6.11 -9.31
CA ARG A 207 2.96 -7.51 -9.20
C ARG A 207 1.81 -8.49 -9.53
N THR A 208 1.96 -9.18 -10.64
CA THR A 208 1.20 -10.33 -11.14
C THR A 208 1.98 -11.62 -10.89
N ILE A 209 1.41 -12.78 -11.23
CA ILE A 209 2.15 -14.07 -11.19
C ILE A 209 3.43 -14.02 -12.05
N LYS A 210 3.47 -13.13 -13.06
CA LYS A 210 4.65 -12.91 -13.92
C LYS A 210 5.75 -12.09 -13.25
N ASP A 211 5.54 -11.54 -12.06
CA ASP A 211 6.54 -10.82 -11.28
C ASP A 211 7.31 -11.76 -10.33
N PHE A 212 6.88 -13.02 -10.28
CA PHE A 212 7.57 -14.10 -9.61
C PHE A 212 8.45 -14.83 -10.62
N ASP A 213 9.57 -15.36 -10.13
CA ASP A 213 10.43 -16.25 -10.90
C ASP A 213 9.65 -17.51 -11.24
N ARG A 214 8.97 -18.04 -10.23
CA ARG A 214 8.13 -19.23 -10.33
C ARG A 214 7.18 -19.34 -9.14
N VAL A 215 6.19 -20.20 -9.33
CA VAL A 215 5.23 -20.62 -8.31
C VAL A 215 5.39 -22.12 -8.14
N ILE A 216 5.61 -22.57 -6.91
CA ILE A 216 5.76 -23.98 -6.55
C ILE A 216 4.44 -24.44 -5.92
N PRO A 217 3.69 -25.37 -6.56
CA PRO A 217 2.45 -25.88 -6.01
C PRO A 217 2.68 -26.55 -4.65
N THR A 218 1.92 -26.15 -3.63
CA THR A 218 2.07 -26.70 -2.25
C THR A 218 1.08 -27.80 -1.94
N LYS A 219 0.31 -28.24 -2.94
CA LYS A 219 -0.61 -29.35 -2.79
C LYS A 219 0.17 -30.59 -2.35
N ASP A 220 -0.24 -31.18 -1.23
CA ASP A 220 0.36 -32.36 -0.60
C ASP A 220 1.72 -32.12 0.09
N MET A 221 2.21 -30.87 0.16
CA MET A 221 3.38 -30.50 0.96
C MET A 221 3.01 -30.29 2.43
N THR A 222 3.89 -30.73 3.34
CA THR A 222 3.84 -30.36 4.76
C THR A 222 4.47 -28.99 4.99
N LEU A 223 4.29 -28.43 6.20
CA LEU A 223 4.99 -27.21 6.60
C LEU A 223 6.51 -27.39 6.48
N GLU A 224 7.02 -28.54 6.94
CA GLU A 224 8.44 -28.87 6.92
C GLU A 224 9.00 -28.91 5.48
N ASP A 225 8.26 -29.49 4.53
CA ASP A 225 8.62 -29.51 3.10
C ASP A 225 8.72 -28.09 2.52
N CYS A 226 7.76 -27.24 2.84
CA CYS A 226 7.76 -25.84 2.39
C CYS A 226 8.94 -25.05 2.97
N LEU A 227 9.24 -25.25 4.26
CA LEU A 227 10.36 -24.60 4.94
C LEU A 227 11.71 -25.03 4.36
N ARG A 228 11.91 -26.34 4.15
CA ARG A 228 13.11 -26.88 3.50
C ARG A 228 13.30 -26.29 2.11
N THR A 229 12.23 -26.29 1.30
CA THR A 229 12.23 -25.70 -0.04
C THR A 229 12.61 -24.22 -0.01
N MET A 230 12.08 -23.44 0.95
CA MET A 230 12.44 -22.02 1.08
C MET A 230 13.92 -21.80 1.46
N ILE A 231 14.45 -22.60 2.39
CA ILE A 231 15.86 -22.53 2.79
C ILE A 231 16.76 -22.87 1.61
N GLU A 232 16.46 -23.94 0.87
CA GLU A 232 17.20 -24.33 -0.33
C GLU A 232 17.21 -23.21 -1.39
N ILE A 233 16.07 -22.57 -1.64
CA ILE A 233 15.97 -21.45 -2.59
C ILE A 233 16.81 -20.27 -2.11
N SER A 234 16.78 -19.97 -0.82
CA SER A 234 17.56 -18.89 -0.23
C SER A 234 19.06 -19.16 -0.33
N ASN A 235 19.51 -20.38 0.01
CA ASN A 235 20.92 -20.77 -0.01
C ASN A 235 21.49 -20.95 -1.42
N ASN A 236 20.75 -21.60 -2.32
CA ASN A 236 21.26 -21.99 -3.64
C ASN A 236 21.02 -20.92 -4.71
N GLU A 237 19.93 -20.16 -4.59
CA GLU A 237 19.52 -19.20 -5.62
C GLU A 237 19.56 -17.75 -5.14
N ASN A 238 19.75 -17.49 -3.85
CA ASN A 238 19.73 -16.16 -3.26
C ASN A 238 18.44 -15.38 -3.63
N LYS A 239 17.32 -16.08 -3.67
CA LYS A 239 15.99 -15.53 -3.97
C LYS A 239 15.12 -15.55 -2.73
N GLU A 240 14.27 -14.54 -2.61
CA GLU A 240 13.22 -14.55 -1.61
C GLU A 240 12.14 -15.56 -2.03
N SER A 241 11.53 -16.21 -1.05
CA SER A 241 10.33 -17.03 -1.24
C SER A 241 9.41 -16.94 -0.03
N GLY A 242 8.14 -17.31 -0.21
CA GLY A 242 7.18 -17.33 0.90
C GLY A 242 5.85 -17.97 0.55
N PHE A 243 5.06 -18.26 1.58
CA PHE A 243 3.73 -18.85 1.49
C PHE A 243 2.86 -18.46 2.69
N LEU A 244 1.58 -18.84 2.64
CA LEU A 244 0.59 -18.56 3.68
C LEU A 244 0.14 -19.82 4.40
N VAL A 245 0.00 -19.68 5.73
CA VAL A 245 -0.49 -20.73 6.63
C VAL A 245 -1.71 -20.22 7.39
N GLU A 246 -2.75 -21.03 7.44
CA GLU A 246 -3.96 -20.82 8.23
C GLU A 246 -3.90 -21.70 9.48
N HIS A 247 -4.02 -21.07 10.65
CA HIS A 247 -4.04 -21.73 11.95
C HIS A 247 -5.48 -21.84 12.44
N SER A 248 -5.97 -23.06 12.61
CA SER A 248 -7.33 -23.35 13.06
C SER A 248 -7.33 -24.31 14.25
N ASN A 249 -8.51 -24.60 14.81
CA ASN A 249 -8.65 -25.61 15.86
C ASN A 249 -8.34 -27.03 15.37
N GLU A 250 -8.37 -27.26 14.05
CA GLU A 250 -8.05 -28.53 13.40
C GLU A 250 -6.56 -28.68 13.09
N GLY A 251 -5.76 -27.64 13.36
CA GLY A 251 -4.33 -27.58 13.09
C GLY A 251 -3.95 -26.52 12.07
N GLU A 252 -2.72 -26.63 11.59
CA GLU A 252 -2.11 -25.71 10.61
C GLU A 252 -2.32 -26.22 9.20
N ARG A 253 -2.69 -25.32 8.29
CA ARG A 253 -2.92 -25.65 6.88
C ARG A 253 -2.24 -24.65 5.97
N ILE A 254 -1.46 -25.13 5.00
CA ILE A 254 -0.94 -24.29 3.93
C ILE A 254 -2.09 -23.93 2.98
N ILE A 255 -2.25 -22.62 2.71
CA ILE A 255 -3.38 -22.10 1.93
C ILE A 255 -2.95 -21.32 0.68
N SER A 256 -1.66 -21.23 0.41
CA SER A 256 -1.12 -20.69 -0.84
C SER A 256 -0.04 -21.60 -1.40
N ASP A 257 0.19 -21.49 -2.70
CA ASP A 257 1.43 -21.98 -3.30
C ASP A 257 2.63 -21.20 -2.75
N LEU A 258 3.82 -21.78 -2.86
CA LEU A 258 5.08 -21.13 -2.49
C LEU A 258 5.51 -20.26 -3.67
N ILE A 259 5.68 -18.98 -3.39
CA ILE A 259 5.98 -17.96 -4.37
C ILE A 259 7.46 -17.61 -4.29
N VAL A 260 8.16 -17.58 -5.43
CA VAL A 260 9.60 -17.27 -5.52
C VAL A 260 9.83 -15.98 -6.29
N GLY A 261 10.65 -15.08 -5.76
CA GLY A 261 10.93 -13.78 -6.35
C GLY A 261 11.89 -13.84 -7.53
N LYS A 262 11.72 -12.97 -8.53
CA LYS A 262 12.60 -12.87 -9.73
C LYS A 262 14.04 -12.46 -9.44
N GLY A 263 14.30 -11.89 -8.26
CA GLY A 263 15.66 -11.56 -7.83
C GLY A 263 15.72 -11.26 -6.34
N ALA A 264 16.92 -10.92 -5.86
CA ALA A 264 17.24 -10.64 -4.46
C ALA A 264 16.47 -9.45 -3.83
N ASN A 265 15.65 -8.73 -4.62
CA ASN A 265 14.91 -7.54 -4.19
C ASN A 265 13.37 -7.72 -4.23
N SER A 266 12.88 -8.96 -4.20
CA SER A 266 11.45 -9.24 -4.31
C SER A 266 10.77 -9.30 -2.93
N ILE A 267 10.11 -8.22 -2.49
CA ILE A 267 9.35 -8.16 -1.22
C ILE A 267 8.15 -9.14 -1.21
N ILE A 268 8.37 -10.42 -0.91
CA ILE A 268 7.35 -11.47 -1.07
C ILE A 268 6.38 -11.48 0.11
N GLY A 269 6.83 -11.16 1.33
CA GLY A 269 5.97 -11.07 2.51
C GLY A 269 4.76 -10.14 2.32
N VAL A 270 5.00 -8.89 1.93
CA VAL A 270 3.94 -7.91 1.63
C VAL A 270 3.12 -8.30 0.40
N THR A 271 3.76 -8.89 -0.61
CA THR A 271 3.08 -9.28 -1.86
C THR A 271 2.09 -10.43 -1.65
N LEU A 272 2.44 -11.45 -0.85
CA LEU A 272 1.55 -12.56 -0.50
C LEU A 272 0.31 -12.08 0.26
N LEU A 273 0.51 -11.12 1.15
CA LEU A 273 -0.55 -10.46 1.90
C LEU A 273 -1.54 -9.69 1.02
N GLU A 274 -1.02 -9.01 -0.01
CA GLU A 274 -1.85 -8.26 -0.96
C GLU A 274 -2.60 -9.16 -1.95
N ILE A 275 -1.97 -10.24 -2.41
CA ILE A 275 -2.55 -11.14 -3.43
C ILE A 275 -3.59 -12.10 -2.84
N TYR A 276 -3.30 -12.73 -1.71
CA TYR A 276 -4.10 -13.88 -1.24
C TYR A 276 -5.09 -13.54 -0.12
N VAL A 277 -4.81 -12.52 0.69
CA VAL A 277 -5.58 -12.28 1.92
C VAL A 277 -6.74 -11.31 1.72
N GLY A 278 -6.65 -10.43 0.71
CA GLY A 278 -7.73 -9.53 0.34
C GLY A 278 -8.30 -8.78 1.56
N PHE A 279 -7.41 -8.16 2.33
CA PHE A 279 -7.74 -7.60 3.64
C PHE A 279 -8.98 -6.71 3.64
N ARG A 280 -9.97 -7.10 4.44
CA ARG A 280 -11.21 -6.35 4.68
C ARG A 280 -11.07 -5.53 5.96
N GLN A 281 -11.61 -4.32 5.97
CA GLN A 281 -11.68 -3.51 7.20
C GLN A 281 -12.81 -4.04 8.09
N ASN A 282 -12.54 -4.34 9.37
CA ASN A 282 -13.58 -4.54 10.38
C ASN A 282 -13.45 -3.41 11.42
N ARG A 283 -14.51 -2.61 11.61
CA ARG A 283 -14.43 -1.28 12.22
C ARG A 283 -14.88 -1.18 13.68
N SER A 284 -15.15 -2.31 14.34
CA SER A 284 -15.54 -2.25 15.76
C SER A 284 -14.35 -2.04 16.72
N LEU A 285 -13.11 -2.20 16.25
CA LEU A 285 -11.89 -2.07 17.04
C LEU A 285 -10.83 -1.37 16.18
N TYR A 286 -9.92 -0.61 16.79
CA TYR A 286 -8.77 0.06 16.17
C TYR A 286 -7.78 -0.86 15.40
N ARG A 287 -8.16 -2.09 15.04
CA ARG A 287 -7.41 -3.03 14.20
C ARG A 287 -7.89 -2.90 12.76
N ALA A 288 -7.13 -2.19 11.94
CA ALA A 288 -7.61 -1.64 10.67
C ALA A 288 -7.88 -2.69 9.58
N TYR A 289 -7.50 -3.96 9.73
CA TYR A 289 -7.72 -4.97 8.70
C TYR A 289 -7.83 -6.36 9.34
N LYS A 290 -8.91 -7.10 9.06
CA LYS A 290 -9.07 -8.49 9.47
C LYS A 290 -9.32 -9.34 8.22
N HIS A 291 -8.59 -10.42 8.06
CA HIS A 291 -8.83 -11.36 6.97
C HIS A 291 -10.19 -12.05 7.16
N ALA A 292 -10.89 -12.34 6.06
CA ALA A 292 -12.24 -12.91 6.09
C ALA A 292 -12.28 -14.40 6.50
N LYS A 293 -11.12 -15.05 6.57
CA LYS A 293 -10.97 -16.47 6.95
C LYS A 293 -11.09 -16.66 8.46
N GLU A 294 -11.79 -17.72 8.88
CA GLU A 294 -11.78 -18.17 10.28
C GLU A 294 -10.43 -18.83 10.60
N GLY A 295 -9.81 -18.44 11.73
CA GLY A 295 -8.45 -18.87 12.11
C GLY A 295 -7.50 -17.69 12.30
N LYS A 296 -6.23 -17.97 12.58
CA LYS A 296 -5.15 -16.97 12.52
C LYS A 296 -4.32 -17.20 11.26
N LEU A 297 -4.15 -16.16 10.45
CA LEU A 297 -3.29 -16.25 9.28
C LEU A 297 -1.83 -15.98 9.66
N GLU A 298 -0.91 -16.72 9.07
CA GLU A 298 0.53 -16.53 9.12
C GLU A 298 1.09 -16.36 7.72
N VAL A 299 2.01 -15.40 7.55
CA VAL A 299 2.90 -15.32 6.40
C VAL A 299 4.24 -15.86 6.83
N ILE A 300 4.78 -16.80 6.06
CA ILE A 300 6.14 -17.28 6.22
C ILE A 300 6.91 -16.87 4.97
N HIS A 301 7.99 -16.12 5.13
CA HIS A 301 8.88 -15.76 4.02
C HIS A 301 10.35 -15.76 4.43
N SER A 302 11.24 -15.83 3.45
CA SER A 302 12.68 -15.90 3.69
C SER A 302 13.27 -14.49 3.88
N TYR A 303 14.36 -14.42 4.64
CA TYR A 303 15.10 -13.18 4.89
C TYR A 303 16.04 -12.85 3.72
N THR A 304 16.05 -11.59 3.30
CA THR A 304 17.04 -11.08 2.34
C THR A 304 17.83 -9.92 2.95
N PRO A 305 19.12 -10.11 3.32
CA PRO A 305 19.90 -9.12 4.07
C PRO A 305 20.00 -7.75 3.37
N LEU A 306 20.18 -7.76 2.05
CA LEU A 306 20.37 -6.56 1.24
C LEU A 306 19.13 -5.64 1.27
N LEU A 307 17.93 -6.22 1.19
CA LEU A 307 16.66 -5.49 1.25
C LEU A 307 16.42 -4.90 2.64
N GLN A 308 16.67 -5.68 3.69
CA GLN A 308 16.53 -5.21 5.07
C GLN A 308 17.52 -4.10 5.37
N GLU A 309 18.73 -4.18 4.83
CA GLU A 309 19.73 -3.11 4.89
C GLU A 309 19.28 -1.86 4.11
N PHE A 310 18.72 -2.02 2.90
CA PHE A 310 18.17 -0.91 2.14
C PHE A 310 16.97 -0.24 2.82
N GLU A 311 16.01 -0.99 3.35
CA GLU A 311 14.87 -0.45 4.10
C GLU A 311 15.31 0.21 5.41
N TYR A 312 16.24 -0.42 6.14
CA TYR A 312 16.79 0.14 7.37
C TYR A 312 17.52 1.46 7.10
N ASN A 313 18.32 1.54 6.04
CA ASN A 313 19.07 2.74 5.68
C ASN A 313 18.21 3.82 4.99
N ALA A 314 17.12 3.44 4.32
CA ALA A 314 16.18 4.37 3.72
C ALA A 314 15.33 5.10 4.76
N ASN A 315 15.24 4.58 5.99
CA ASN A 315 14.54 5.25 7.09
C ASN A 315 15.48 6.26 7.79
N PRO A 316 15.26 7.58 7.64
CA PRO A 316 16.14 8.61 8.20
C PRO A 316 16.09 8.71 9.74
N TRP A 317 15.19 7.97 10.39
CA TRP A 317 15.06 7.91 11.84
C TRP A 317 15.74 6.70 12.48
N ASN A 318 16.28 5.78 11.68
CA ASN A 318 17.06 4.66 12.21
C ASN A 318 18.42 5.14 12.71
N PRO A 319 18.89 4.68 13.89
CA PRO A 319 20.21 5.03 14.38
C PRO A 319 21.29 4.48 13.42
N PRO A 320 22.42 5.18 13.25
CA PRO A 320 23.50 4.72 12.38
C PRO A 320 24.01 3.34 12.79
N ILE A 321 24.26 2.50 11.78
CA ILE A 321 24.60 1.06 11.88
C ILE A 321 25.70 0.82 12.91
N SER A 322 25.29 0.37 14.08
CA SER A 322 26.16 -0.14 15.15
C SER A 322 25.60 -1.42 15.78
N ILE A 323 24.49 -1.93 15.24
CA ILE A 323 23.74 -3.09 15.72
C ILE A 323 23.41 -3.97 14.51
N GLU A 324 23.43 -5.29 14.68
CA GLU A 324 22.92 -6.24 13.69
C GLU A 324 21.51 -5.85 13.23
N ILE A 325 21.27 -5.91 11.91
CA ILE A 325 19.98 -5.59 11.32
C ILE A 325 18.96 -6.63 11.83
N PRO A 326 17.82 -6.19 12.39
CA PRO A 326 16.77 -7.10 12.84
C PRO A 326 16.33 -8.06 11.72
N VAL A 327 15.89 -9.27 12.08
CA VAL A 327 15.42 -10.26 11.08
C VAL A 327 14.00 -9.94 10.60
N LEU A 328 13.16 -9.36 11.45
CA LEU A 328 11.88 -8.78 11.03
C LEU A 328 12.10 -7.33 10.62
N SER A 329 11.65 -6.97 9.42
CA SER A 329 11.65 -5.59 8.94
C SER A 329 10.60 -4.75 9.68
N SER A 330 10.69 -3.41 9.58
CA SER A 330 9.61 -2.53 10.06
C SER A 330 8.29 -2.83 9.35
N ALA A 331 8.35 -3.18 8.07
CA ALA A 331 7.19 -3.58 7.27
C ALA A 331 6.52 -4.86 7.80
N ASP A 332 7.30 -5.85 8.25
CA ASP A 332 6.79 -7.11 8.82
C ASP A 332 6.08 -6.88 10.16
N ILE A 333 6.70 -6.08 11.03
CA ILE A 333 6.12 -5.71 12.34
C ILE A 333 4.83 -4.94 12.11
N ALA A 334 4.86 -3.91 11.25
CA ALA A 334 3.70 -3.11 10.92
C ALA A 334 2.60 -3.95 10.28
N ALA A 335 2.94 -4.91 9.41
CA ALA A 335 1.98 -5.83 8.81
C ALA A 335 1.33 -6.71 9.87
N SER A 336 2.12 -7.33 10.76
CA SER A 336 1.58 -8.15 11.85
C SER A 336 0.61 -7.38 12.74
N GLU A 337 0.98 -6.18 13.18
CA GLU A 337 0.14 -5.33 14.03
C GLU A 337 -1.13 -4.86 13.34
N ARG A 338 -1.02 -4.44 12.08
CA ARG A 338 -2.10 -3.80 11.33
C ARG A 338 -3.13 -4.79 10.78
N PHE A 339 -2.67 -5.98 10.40
CA PHE A 339 -3.48 -7.01 9.78
C PHE A 339 -3.91 -8.13 10.74
N ASP A 340 -3.44 -8.09 11.99
CA ASP A 340 -3.69 -9.10 13.02
C ASP A 340 -3.31 -10.52 12.53
N ILE A 341 -2.18 -10.59 11.83
CA ILE A 341 -1.57 -11.81 11.27
C ILE A 341 -0.27 -12.11 12.00
N MET A 342 0.17 -13.35 11.92
CA MET A 342 1.55 -13.72 12.27
C MET A 342 2.44 -13.49 11.05
N VAL A 343 3.63 -12.93 11.28
CA VAL A 343 4.67 -12.85 10.25
C VAL A 343 5.89 -13.55 10.81
N SER A 344 6.39 -14.52 10.07
CA SER A 344 7.53 -15.34 10.43
C SER A 344 8.55 -15.28 9.30
N VAL A 345 9.78 -14.95 9.66
CA VAL A 345 10.90 -14.74 8.74
C VAL A 345 11.99 -15.75 9.06
N ILE A 346 12.49 -16.39 8.01
CA ILE A 346 13.47 -17.48 8.12
C ILE A 346 14.72 -17.10 7.35
N ARG A 347 15.86 -17.09 8.04
CA ARG A 347 17.16 -16.85 7.43
C ARG A 347 17.70 -18.09 6.70
N PRO A 348 18.61 -17.90 5.73
CA PRO A 348 19.25 -19.01 5.04
C PRO A 348 20.03 -19.95 5.98
N ASP A 349 20.53 -19.43 7.11
CA ASP A 349 21.22 -20.18 8.16
C ASP A 349 20.27 -20.83 9.20
N GLY A 350 18.96 -20.80 8.94
CA GLY A 350 17.95 -21.41 9.80
C GLY A 350 17.51 -20.56 10.99
N ILE A 351 18.05 -19.36 11.18
CA ILE A 351 17.57 -18.47 12.24
C ILE A 351 16.15 -18.02 11.93
N VAL A 352 15.25 -18.19 12.91
CA VAL A 352 13.85 -17.81 12.80
C VAL A 352 13.57 -16.58 13.64
N GLU A 353 12.78 -15.65 13.10
CA GLU A 353 12.14 -14.60 13.87
C GLU A 353 10.64 -14.56 13.55
N SER A 354 9.81 -14.28 14.55
CA SER A 354 8.36 -14.23 14.36
C SER A 354 7.73 -13.17 15.24
N SER A 355 6.71 -12.49 14.72
CA SER A 355 5.90 -11.57 15.52
C SER A 355 5.16 -12.27 16.67
N ASN A 356 5.14 -13.61 16.70
CA ASN A 356 4.63 -14.43 17.79
C ASN A 356 5.73 -15.28 18.44
N LYS A 357 6.01 -15.01 19.73
CA LYS A 357 7.04 -15.72 20.52
C LYS A 357 6.86 -17.24 20.64
N LYS A 358 5.61 -17.73 20.68
CA LYS A 358 5.34 -19.17 20.75
C LYS A 358 5.63 -19.81 19.40
N ARG A 359 5.17 -19.15 18.33
CA ARG A 359 5.38 -19.61 16.96
C ARG A 359 6.85 -19.65 16.57
N LYS A 360 7.64 -18.65 17.02
CA LYS A 360 9.10 -18.63 16.88
C LYS A 360 9.72 -19.96 17.35
N LYS A 361 9.42 -20.39 18.57
CA LYS A 361 9.97 -21.63 19.15
C LYS A 361 9.56 -22.88 18.37
N GLU A 362 8.29 -22.95 17.96
CA GLU A 362 7.79 -24.08 17.17
C GLU A 362 8.52 -24.18 15.82
N LEU A 363 8.74 -23.06 15.16
CA LEU A 363 9.51 -23.01 13.91
C LEU A 363 11.00 -23.30 14.13
N GLU A 364 11.61 -22.81 15.22
CA GLU A 364 12.99 -23.17 15.61
C GLU A 364 13.14 -24.68 15.75
N GLU A 365 12.22 -25.37 16.45
CA GLU A 365 12.24 -26.84 16.60
C GLU A 365 12.03 -27.60 15.28
N ILE A 366 11.26 -27.04 14.33
CA ILE A 366 11.11 -27.64 12.99
C ILE A 366 12.40 -27.45 12.18
N ILE A 367 12.98 -26.26 12.20
CA ILE A 367 14.17 -25.92 11.44
C ILE A 367 15.40 -26.66 11.97
N GLU A 368 15.55 -26.82 13.29
CA GLU A 368 16.60 -27.64 13.90
C GLU A 368 16.55 -29.09 13.41
N ARG A 369 15.36 -29.65 13.20
CA ARG A 369 15.19 -31.00 12.64
C ARG A 369 15.58 -31.05 11.17
N ILE A 370 15.14 -30.07 10.38
CA ILE A 370 15.49 -29.95 8.94
C ILE A 370 17.02 -29.91 8.76
N ILE A 371 17.70 -29.06 9.52
CA ILE A 371 19.16 -28.86 9.43
C ILE A 371 19.91 -30.07 10.00
N GLY A 372 19.45 -30.62 11.12
CA GLY A 372 20.07 -31.81 11.73
C GLY A 372 19.98 -33.07 10.87
N GLU A 373 18.99 -33.17 9.98
CA GLU A 373 18.89 -34.25 8.99
C GLU A 373 19.84 -34.05 7.81
N GLU A 374 20.13 -32.80 7.40
CA GLU A 374 21.07 -32.48 6.31
C GLU A 374 22.55 -32.67 6.69
N GLU A 375 22.89 -32.66 7.99
CA GLU A 375 24.25 -32.99 8.46
C GLU A 375 24.53 -34.50 8.54
N LEU A 376 23.51 -35.35 8.34
CA LEU A 376 23.59 -36.81 8.43
C LEU A 376 23.55 -37.53 7.07
N ASP A 377 23.20 -36.82 5.98
CA ASP A 377 23.31 -37.25 4.58
C ASP A 377 24.61 -36.73 3.93
#